data_AF-A0A3B0VKM1-F1
#
_entry.id   AF-A0A3B0VKM1-F1
#
_cell.length_a   1.000
_cell.length_b   1.000
_cell.length_c   1.000
_cell.angle_alpha   90.00
_cell.angle_beta   90.00
_cell.angle_gamma   90.00
#
_symmetry.space_group_name_H-M   'P 1'
#
loop_
_entity.id
_entity.type
_entity.pdbx_description
1 polymer ?
#
loop_
_entity_poly.entity_id
_entity_poly.type
_entity_poly.pdbx_seq_one_letter_code
_entity_poly.pdbx_strand_id
1 'polypeptide(L)' 'MGPTAAGKTDAAIMLHEQYAADIISVDSALVYKGMDIGTAKPDSETLQRAPHALVDICDTWEP' A
#
# COMPACT_ATOMS: atom_id res chain seq x y z
N MET A 1 -10.00 -3.41 -7.87
CA MET A 1 -11.15 -2.88 -7.09
C MET A 1 -11.80 -4.02 -6.32
N GLY A 2 -11.95 -3.92 -5.00
CA GLY A 2 -12.62 -4.93 -4.18
C GLY A 2 -12.74 -4.46 -2.72
N PRO A 3 -13.66 -5.01 -1.91
CA PRO A 3 -13.92 -4.51 -0.56
C PRO A 3 -12.69 -4.64 0.36
N THR A 4 -12.58 -3.77 1.36
CA THR A 4 -11.56 -3.87 2.41
C THR A 4 -11.58 -5.28 3.02
N ALA A 5 -10.39 -5.87 3.29
CA ALA A 5 -10.17 -7.26 3.70
C ALA A 5 -10.38 -8.39 2.66
N ALA A 6 -10.59 -8.10 1.37
CA ALA A 6 -10.72 -9.12 0.32
C ALA A 6 -9.40 -9.81 -0.12
N GLY A 7 -8.30 -9.70 0.64
CA GLY A 7 -7.00 -10.28 0.25
C GLY A 7 -6.32 -9.60 -0.96
N LYS A 8 -6.67 -8.34 -1.25
CA LYS A 8 -6.14 -7.60 -2.40
C LYS A 8 -4.64 -7.36 -2.31
N THR A 9 -4.14 -7.07 -1.12
CA THR A 9 -2.72 -6.87 -0.86
C THR A 9 -1.94 -8.14 -1.16
N ASP A 10 -2.43 -9.30 -0.69
CA ASP A 10 -1.81 -10.60 -0.96
C ASP A 10 -1.80 -10.93 -2.47
N ALA A 11 -2.89 -10.62 -3.17
CA ALA A 11 -2.96 -10.79 -4.63
C ALA A 11 -1.99 -9.85 -5.37
N ALA A 12 -1.85 -8.60 -4.92
CA ALA A 12 -0.92 -7.65 -5.52
C ALA A 12 0.55 -8.07 -5.30
N ILE A 13 0.89 -8.55 -4.10
CA ILE A 13 2.21 -9.10 -3.78
C ILE A 13 2.52 -10.30 -4.67
N MET A 14 1.58 -11.25 -4.80
CA MET A 14 1.77 -12.42 -5.66
C MET A 14 2.00 -12.03 -7.13
N LEU A 15 1.24 -11.05 -7.64
CA LEU A 15 1.44 -10.56 -9.00
C LEU A 15 2.79 -9.86 -9.19
N HIS A 16 3.25 -9.10 -8.19
CA HIS A 16 4.57 -8.50 -8.20
C HIS A 16 5.67 -9.56 -8.22
N GLU A 17 5.60 -10.55 -7.33
CA GLU A 17 6.59 -11.63 -7.25
C GLU A 17 6.61 -12.50 -8.53
N GLN A 18 5.46 -12.76 -9.15
CA GLN A 18 5.38 -13.62 -10.33
C GLN A 18 5.70 -12.91 -11.65
N TYR A 19 5.34 -11.63 -11.78
CA TYR A 19 5.38 -10.92 -13.06
C TYR A 19 6.20 -9.63 -13.03
N ALA A 20 6.86 -9.30 -11.91
CA ALA A 20 7.52 -8.01 -11.68
C ALA A 20 6.57 -6.82 -11.93
N ALA A 21 5.28 -7.00 -11.63
CA ALA A 21 4.26 -5.97 -11.83
C ALA A 21 4.42 -4.83 -10.82
N ASP A 22 4.33 -3.58 -11.27
CA ASP A 22 4.33 -2.43 -10.37
C ASP A 22 3.03 -2.36 -9.57
N ILE A 23 3.15 -2.15 -8.26
CA ILE A 23 1.99 -1.95 -7.38
C ILE A 23 1.81 -0.46 -7.14
N ILE A 24 0.61 0.06 -7.44
CA ILE A 24 0.24 1.45 -7.21
C ILE A 24 -0.94 1.49 -6.25
N SER A 25 -0.75 2.14 -5.09
CA SER A 25 -1.84 2.37 -4.14
C SER A 25 -2.84 3.37 -4.71
N VAL A 26 -4.13 3.06 -4.59
CA VAL A 26 -5.25 3.96 -4.98
C VAL A 26 -6.15 4.19 -3.75
N ASP A 27 -5.55 4.18 -2.56
CA ASP A 27 -6.24 4.43 -1.30
C ASP A 27 -5.82 5.81 -0.75
N SER A 28 -6.81 6.68 -0.56
CA SER A 28 -6.61 8.05 -0.08
C SER A 28 -6.08 8.14 1.35
N ALA A 29 -6.14 7.06 2.14
CA ALA A 29 -5.63 7.04 3.50
C ALA A 29 -4.15 6.67 3.55
N LEU A 30 -3.67 5.82 2.63
CA LEU A 30 -2.29 5.34 2.60
C LEU A 30 -1.28 6.38 2.11
N VAL A 31 -1.75 7.46 1.49
CA VAL A 31 -0.88 8.56 1.01
C VAL A 31 -0.19 9.30 2.15
N TYR A 32 -0.76 9.28 3.37
CA TYR A 32 -0.28 10.09 4.50
C TYR A 32 0.75 9.37 5.37
N LYS A 33 1.82 10.11 5.71
CA LYS A 33 2.88 9.65 6.60
C LYS A 33 2.44 9.53 8.06
N GLY A 34 2.90 8.47 8.74
CA GLY A 34 2.70 8.27 10.18
C GLY A 34 1.29 7.83 10.61
N MET A 35 0.41 7.47 9.66
CA MET A 35 -0.97 7.03 9.94
C MET A 35 -1.16 5.50 9.91
N ASP A 36 -0.15 4.73 10.27
CA ASP A 36 -0.04 3.33 9.83
C ASP A 36 -1.09 2.37 10.43
N ILE A 37 -1.40 2.51 11.72
CA ILE A 37 -2.31 1.61 12.44
C ILE A 37 -3.76 1.79 11.98
N GLY A 38 -4.23 3.04 11.90
CA GLY A 38 -5.62 3.35 11.56
C GLY A 38 -5.97 3.11 10.09
N THR A 39 -4.97 3.14 9.22
CA THR A 39 -5.15 2.95 7.77
C THR A 39 -4.80 1.54 7.30
N ALA A 40 -4.48 0.63 8.23
CA ALA A 40 -4.01 -0.72 7.92
C ALA A 40 -2.90 -0.74 6.86
N LYS A 41 -1.91 0.17 7.00
CA LYS A 41 -0.82 0.29 6.04
C LYS A 41 0.02 -1.01 6.04
N PRO A 42 0.50 -1.48 4.88
CA PRO A 42 1.46 -2.58 4.84
C PRO A 42 2.70 -2.22 5.67
N ASP A 43 3.23 -3.19 6.41
CA ASP A 43 4.44 -2.98 7.19
C ASP A 43 5.68 -2.84 6.30
N SER A 44 6.80 -2.42 6.91
CA SER A 44 8.06 -2.18 6.19
C SER A 44 8.60 -3.45 5.52
N GLU A 45 8.41 -4.63 6.12
CA GLU A 45 8.84 -5.90 5.52
C GLU A 45 8.06 -6.19 4.24
N THR A 46 6.74 -5.97 4.26
CA THR A 46 5.87 -6.12 3.10
C THR A 46 6.23 -5.12 2.00
N LEU A 47 6.48 -3.85 2.35
CA LEU A 47 6.85 -2.82 1.37
C LEU A 47 8.24 -3.04 0.76
N GLN A 48 9.17 -3.66 1.50
CA GLN A 48 10.48 -4.05 0.95
C GLN A 48 10.35 -5.21 -0.04
N ARG A 49 9.46 -6.17 0.23
CA ARG A 49 9.20 -7.32 -0.66
C ARG A 49 8.41 -6.93 -1.90
N ALA A 50 7.46 -6.01 -1.74
CA ALA A 50 6.58 -5.56 -2.80
C ALA A 50 6.39 -4.03 -2.65
N PRO A 51 7.21 -3.21 -3.32
CA PRO A 51 7.10 -1.76 -3.24
C PRO A 51 5.74 -1.28 -3.75
N HIS A 52 5.00 -0.57 -2.90
CA HIS A 52 3.74 0.07 -3.28
C HIS A 52 3.99 1.56 -3.53
N ALA A 53 3.79 2.01 -4.76
CA ALA A 53 3.83 3.44 -5.08
C ALA A 53 2.63 4.18 -4.47
N LEU A 54 2.78 5.49 -4.28
CA LEU A 54 1.76 6.39 -3.71
C LEU A 54 1.38 6.10 -2.23
N VAL A 55 2.26 5.41 -1.51
CA VAL A 55 2.21 5.28 -0.04
C VAL A 55 3.21 6.27 0.56
N ASP A 56 2.84 6.93 1.65
CA ASP A 56 3.74 7.87 2.37
C ASP A 56 4.28 9.03 1.53
N ILE A 57 3.47 9.51 0.57
CA ILE A 57 3.86 10.60 -0.34
C ILE A 57 3.44 12.00 0.15
N CYS A 58 2.52 12.10 1.10
CA CYS A 58 2.02 13.35 1.67
C CYS A 58 2.30 13.42 3.17
N ASP A 59 2.60 14.62 3.67
CA ASP A 59 2.64 14.85 5.11
C ASP A 59 1.21 15.11 5.65
N THR A 60 0.95 14.76 6.91
CA THR A 60 -0.41 14.89 7.51
C THR A 60 -0.84 16.33 7.81
N TRP A 61 0.11 17.27 7.76
CA TRP A 61 -0.13 18.71 7.95
C TRP A 61 -0.20 19.47 6.62
N GLU A 62 0.02 18.79 5.49
CA GLU A 62 -0.16 19.40 4.17
C GLU A 62 -1.67 19.45 3.84
N PRO A 63 -2.16 20.59 3.32
CA PRO A 63 -3.58 20.83 3.06
C PRO A 63 -4.15 20.05 1.87
#